data_AF-A0A6J6Q829-F1
#
_entry.id   AF-A0A6J6Q829-F1
#
_cell.length_a   1.000
_cell.length_b   1.000
_cell.length_c   1.000
_cell.angle_alpha   90.00
_cell.angle_beta   90.00
_cell.angle_gamma   90.00
#
_symmetry.space_group_name_H-M   'P 1'
#
loop_
_entity.id
_entity.type
_entity.pdbx_description
1 polymer ?
#
loop_
_entity_poly.entity_id
_entity_poly.type
_entity_poly.pdbx_seq_one_letter_code
_entity_poly.pdbx_strand_id
1 'polypeptide(L)'
;MNGGFRIGAKLWWGLPVLLVLLWVAGALAIEVFPGLASTPLVTVWLLPFIRFTRDIAAAITVGAVVVGALLGGAFYRRVLGWASTWALIWLVSLALLMAFTISDIFAASPMAGVQPNIWLSFLVDVSTGRVFLYQFVAVALVAGFSLFVKTRFSGWVMAAIAVSACVAPALLGHGGVHGSHFSETISLGIHIAAISLWVGGLAVLVSFLGLEPERSSLLLPRFSLLALWCAIFVAESGLLNSALHLGEVSQFVGTFYGVLVLTKVVLLGVLVRIGWLQRGKVVARITAEQPSRSLLARYAAWELVVMGSAIAVAVVMSRIGISPARTATGEFLPPAVVLLALAAPLVLVWAFPLGQLLEQRWLGWLIKFPQLSAVLLLVVVAEVAGVGVLGTLLGPELGVILGTLLLVAAGYLWAACVVGANTVVGIVIPMVGWPPVILLIRVLSTDPVDWKINLLSVAAAEALLILVWFRRQTRVYSLDTSGATVAG
;
A
#
# COMPACT_ATOMS: atom_id res chain seq x y z
N MET A 1 -14.91 21.05 -10.45
CA MET A 1 -13.54 20.91 -9.89
C MET A 1 -12.71 22.14 -10.30
N ASN A 2 -12.66 23.18 -9.48
CA ASN A 2 -11.98 24.43 -9.80
C ASN A 2 -10.45 24.24 -9.74
N GLY A 3 -9.76 24.31 -10.89
CA GLY A 3 -8.33 24.66 -11.09
C GLY A 3 -7.21 23.84 -10.45
N GLY A 4 -7.39 23.24 -9.27
CA GLY A 4 -6.30 22.78 -8.39
C GLY A 4 -5.76 21.37 -8.68
N PHE A 5 -6.56 20.45 -9.23
CA PHE A 5 -6.17 19.04 -9.42
C PHE A 5 -5.66 18.73 -10.85
N ARG A 6 -5.12 19.72 -11.57
CA ARG A 6 -4.68 19.54 -12.98
C ARG A 6 -3.47 18.61 -13.12
N ILE A 7 -2.64 18.48 -12.08
CA ILE A 7 -1.43 17.66 -12.10
C ILE A 7 -1.77 16.18 -11.89
N GLY A 8 -2.74 15.86 -11.02
CA GLY A 8 -3.22 14.48 -10.85
C GLY A 8 -3.81 13.87 -12.14
N ALA A 9 -4.31 14.70 -13.06
CA ALA A 9 -4.76 14.26 -14.38
C ALA A 9 -3.65 13.60 -15.22
N LYS A 10 -2.37 13.78 -14.86
CA LYS A 10 -1.24 13.15 -15.57
C LYS A 10 -1.22 11.63 -15.45
N LEU A 11 -1.87 11.05 -14.43
CA LEU A 11 -2.03 9.59 -14.29
C LEU A 11 -2.76 8.96 -15.48
N TRP A 12 -3.65 9.70 -16.14
CA TRP A 12 -4.41 9.22 -17.30
C TRP A 12 -3.55 9.03 -18.56
N TRP A 13 -2.28 9.49 -18.57
CA TRP A 13 -1.33 9.12 -19.63
C TRP A 13 -0.97 7.63 -19.63
N GLY A 14 -1.35 6.88 -18.59
CA GLY A 14 -1.32 5.42 -18.62
C GLY A 14 -2.36 4.81 -19.56
N LEU A 15 -3.43 5.52 -19.93
CA LEU A 15 -4.50 4.96 -20.77
C LEU A 15 -4.03 4.56 -22.17
N PRO A 16 -3.25 5.37 -22.92
CA PRO A 16 -2.63 4.92 -24.16
C PRO A 16 -1.77 3.66 -23.97
N VAL A 17 -0.98 3.58 -22.90
CA VAL A 17 -0.16 2.41 -22.58
C VAL A 17 -1.03 1.17 -22.34
N LEU A 18 -2.13 1.33 -21.57
CA LEU A 18 -3.10 0.27 -21.33
C LEU A 18 -3.65 -0.28 -22.65
N LEU A 19 -4.14 0.59 -23.53
CA LEU A 19 -4.75 0.18 -24.79
C LEU A 19 -3.76 -0.53 -25.72
N VAL A 20 -2.54 0.01 -25.85
CA VAL A 20 -1.47 -0.61 -26.65
C VAL A 20 -1.11 -1.98 -26.10
N LEU A 21 -0.91 -2.10 -24.78
CA LEU A 21 -0.53 -3.38 -24.17
C LEU A 21 -1.64 -4.43 -24.24
N LEU A 22 -2.91 -4.03 -24.05
CA LEU A 22 -4.05 -4.93 -24.21
C LEU A 22 -4.18 -5.45 -25.65
N TRP A 23 -3.92 -4.59 -26.63
CA TRP A 23 -3.91 -4.97 -28.04
C TRP A 23 -2.76 -5.92 -28.36
N VAL A 24 -1.53 -5.59 -27.95
CA VAL A 24 -0.34 -6.44 -28.16
C VAL A 24 -0.50 -7.80 -27.46
N ALA A 25 -1.11 -7.83 -26.28
CA ALA A 25 -1.37 -9.04 -25.53
C ALA A 25 -2.44 -9.95 -26.16
N GLY A 26 -3.18 -9.48 -27.18
CA GLY A 26 -4.38 -10.16 -27.66
C GLY A 26 -5.53 -10.22 -26.64
N ALA A 27 -5.41 -9.51 -25.51
CA ALA A 27 -6.36 -9.55 -24.39
C ALA A 27 -7.72 -8.89 -24.71
N LEU A 28 -7.85 -8.32 -25.90
CA LEU A 28 -9.09 -7.75 -26.45
C LEU A 28 -9.76 -8.64 -27.49
N ALA A 29 -9.15 -9.77 -27.84
CA ALA A 29 -9.75 -10.76 -28.72
C ALA A 29 -10.86 -11.51 -28.00
N ILE A 30 -11.94 -11.81 -28.71
CA ILE A 30 -13.01 -12.67 -28.21
C ILE A 30 -12.69 -14.09 -28.66
N GLU A 31 -12.43 -14.99 -27.71
CA GLU A 31 -12.39 -16.42 -28.01
C GLU A 31 -13.81 -16.93 -28.18
N VAL A 32 -14.14 -17.37 -29.39
CA VAL A 32 -15.45 -17.93 -29.73
C VAL A 32 -15.29 -19.43 -29.87
N PHE A 33 -15.78 -20.18 -28.88
CA PHE A 33 -15.87 -21.63 -28.94
C PHE A 33 -17.28 -22.02 -29.40
N PRO A 34 -17.43 -22.81 -30.47
CA PRO A 34 -18.75 -23.25 -30.93
C PRO A 34 -19.54 -23.93 -29.81
N GLY A 35 -20.75 -23.42 -29.51
CA GLY A 35 -21.63 -23.97 -28.47
C GLY A 35 -21.45 -23.39 -27.06
N LEU A 36 -20.48 -22.48 -26.84
CA LEU A 36 -20.30 -21.78 -25.57
C LEU A 36 -20.65 -20.29 -25.70
N ALA A 37 -21.19 -19.71 -24.64
CA ALA A 37 -21.38 -18.27 -24.56
C ALA A 37 -20.03 -17.55 -24.51
N SER A 38 -19.87 -16.49 -25.31
CA SER A 38 -18.67 -15.67 -25.35
C SER A 38 -18.88 -14.37 -24.59
N THR A 39 -17.85 -13.89 -23.89
CA THR A 39 -17.90 -12.61 -23.17
C THR A 39 -18.27 -11.47 -24.12
N PRO A 40 -19.24 -10.60 -23.76
CA PRO A 40 -19.62 -9.47 -24.60
C PRO A 40 -18.44 -8.55 -24.89
N LEU A 41 -18.35 -8.03 -26.13
CA LEU A 41 -17.29 -7.10 -26.55
C LEU A 41 -17.18 -5.88 -25.62
N VAL A 42 -18.32 -5.32 -25.21
CA VAL A 42 -18.36 -4.19 -24.27
C VAL A 42 -17.65 -4.52 -22.96
N THR A 43 -17.74 -5.76 -22.48
CA THR A 43 -17.12 -6.21 -21.24
C THR A 43 -15.62 -6.34 -21.39
N VAL A 44 -15.18 -6.95 -22.49
CA VAL A 44 -13.75 -7.11 -22.81
C VAL A 44 -13.02 -5.76 -22.86
N TRP A 45 -13.64 -4.73 -23.42
CA TRP A 45 -13.03 -3.40 -23.54
C TRP A 45 -13.16 -2.55 -22.27
N LEU A 46 -14.35 -2.51 -21.64
CA LEU A 46 -14.58 -1.61 -20.51
C LEU A 46 -14.02 -2.14 -19.20
N LEU A 47 -13.94 -3.46 -18.99
CA LEU A 47 -13.49 -4.01 -17.70
C LEU A 47 -12.06 -3.56 -17.33
N PRO A 48 -11.05 -3.62 -18.22
CA PRO A 48 -9.71 -3.08 -17.93
C PRO A 48 -9.72 -1.58 -17.68
N PHE A 49 -10.52 -0.82 -18.43
CA PHE A 49 -10.65 0.63 -18.26
C PHE A 49 -11.26 1.01 -16.89
N ILE A 50 -12.31 0.30 -16.48
CA ILE A 50 -12.96 0.48 -15.18
C ILE A 50 -11.98 0.12 -14.06
N ARG A 51 -11.22 -0.98 -14.20
CA ARG A 51 -10.20 -1.37 -13.22
C ARG A 51 -9.11 -0.31 -13.10
N PHE A 52 -8.59 0.21 -14.21
CA PHE A 52 -7.61 1.30 -14.22
C PHE A 52 -8.14 2.58 -13.54
N THR A 53 -9.39 2.95 -13.84
CA THR A 53 -10.06 4.10 -13.21
C THR A 53 -10.22 3.89 -11.70
N ARG A 54 -10.62 2.68 -11.29
CA ARG A 54 -10.75 2.30 -9.88
C ARG A 54 -9.42 2.40 -9.15
N ASP A 55 -8.33 1.91 -9.73
CA ASP A 55 -7.01 1.93 -9.11
C ASP A 55 -6.47 3.36 -8.93
N ILE A 56 -6.67 4.24 -9.93
CA ILE A 56 -6.33 5.66 -9.81
C ILE A 56 -7.17 6.33 -8.71
N ALA A 57 -8.49 6.09 -8.69
CA ALA A 57 -9.38 6.68 -7.70
C ALA A 57 -9.06 6.20 -6.28
N ALA A 58 -8.71 4.92 -6.12
CA ALA A 58 -8.28 4.35 -4.85
C ALA A 58 -6.98 5.01 -4.36
N ALA A 59 -5.95 5.09 -5.21
CA ALA A 59 -4.69 5.73 -4.88
C ALA A 59 -4.90 7.19 -4.46
N ILE A 60 -5.63 7.98 -5.25
CA ILE A 60 -5.87 9.39 -4.93
C ILE A 60 -6.68 9.55 -3.63
N THR A 61 -7.68 8.70 -3.40
CA THR A 61 -8.44 8.68 -2.13
C THR A 61 -7.50 8.44 -0.95
N VAL A 62 -6.68 7.38 -0.98
CA VAL A 62 -5.71 7.05 0.06
C VAL A 62 -4.74 8.22 0.29
N GLY A 63 -4.17 8.75 -0.80
CA GLY A 63 -3.28 9.92 -0.74
C GLY A 63 -3.93 11.15 -0.12
N ALA A 64 -5.20 11.41 -0.44
CA ALA A 64 -5.94 12.55 0.07
C ALA A 64 -6.24 12.42 1.57
N VAL A 65 -6.63 11.24 2.03
CA VAL A 65 -6.85 11.03 3.47
C VAL A 65 -5.54 11.12 4.25
N VAL A 66 -4.44 10.58 3.73
CA VAL A 66 -3.12 10.64 4.39
C VAL A 66 -2.54 12.06 4.39
N VAL A 67 -2.59 12.79 3.27
CA VAL A 67 -2.18 14.20 3.21
C VAL A 67 -3.11 15.08 4.04
N GLY A 68 -4.40 14.77 4.10
CA GLY A 68 -5.34 15.39 5.01
C GLY A 68 -4.90 15.20 6.46
N ALA A 69 -4.70 13.95 6.89
CA ALA A 69 -4.27 13.60 8.24
C ALA A 69 -2.95 14.29 8.64
N LEU A 70 -2.02 14.46 7.68
CA LEU A 70 -0.77 15.23 7.82
C LEU A 70 -1.02 16.72 8.18
N LEU A 71 -1.94 17.37 7.48
CA LEU A 71 -2.11 18.84 7.54
C LEU A 71 -2.86 19.30 8.81
N GLY A 72 -4.00 18.67 9.12
CA GLY A 72 -4.91 19.14 10.18
C GLY A 72 -5.49 20.55 9.95
N GLY A 73 -6.36 21.03 10.86
CA GLY A 73 -6.86 22.41 10.87
C GLY A 73 -7.81 22.81 9.72
N ALA A 74 -7.71 24.05 9.23
CA ALA A 74 -8.62 24.59 8.19
C ALA A 74 -8.36 24.01 6.79
N PHE A 75 -7.09 23.75 6.45
CA PHE A 75 -6.66 23.17 5.17
C PHE A 75 -7.06 21.69 5.02
N TYR A 76 -7.31 21.04 6.16
CA TYR A 76 -7.84 19.69 6.29
C TYR A 76 -9.11 19.45 5.47
N ARG A 77 -10.07 20.39 5.54
CA ARG A 77 -11.40 20.23 4.95
C ARG A 77 -11.35 20.19 3.43
N ARG A 78 -10.42 20.94 2.82
CA ARG A 78 -10.25 20.98 1.36
C ARG A 78 -9.71 19.65 0.84
N VAL A 79 -8.63 19.15 1.44
CA VAL A 79 -8.00 17.88 1.02
C VAL A 79 -8.94 16.70 1.28
N LEU A 80 -9.68 16.71 2.39
CA LEU A 80 -10.70 15.69 2.67
C LEU A 80 -11.94 15.80 1.76
N GLY A 81 -12.23 16.99 1.23
CA GLY A 81 -13.20 17.14 0.14
C GLY A 81 -12.75 16.43 -1.14
N TRP A 82 -11.45 16.47 -1.45
CA TRP A 82 -10.89 15.65 -2.53
C TRP A 82 -10.97 14.17 -2.19
N ALA A 83 -10.65 13.76 -0.97
CA ALA A 83 -10.78 12.37 -0.53
C ALA A 83 -12.22 11.85 -0.72
N SER A 84 -13.22 12.59 -0.26
CA SER A 84 -14.64 12.24 -0.42
C SER A 84 -15.03 12.14 -1.90
N THR A 85 -14.63 13.12 -2.72
CA THR A 85 -14.94 13.12 -4.16
C THR A 85 -14.33 11.92 -4.89
N TRP A 86 -13.05 11.64 -4.64
CA TRP A 86 -12.36 10.51 -5.26
C TRP A 86 -12.82 9.17 -4.70
N ALA A 87 -13.25 9.11 -3.44
CA ALA A 87 -13.87 7.93 -2.85
C ALA A 87 -15.23 7.62 -3.50
N LEU A 88 -16.02 8.65 -3.87
CA LEU A 88 -17.24 8.45 -4.65
C LEU A 88 -16.94 7.92 -6.06
N ILE A 89 -15.91 8.45 -6.73
CA ILE A 89 -15.46 7.94 -8.03
C ILE A 89 -15.01 6.47 -7.90
N TRP A 90 -14.27 6.15 -6.83
CA TRP A 90 -13.89 4.78 -6.51
C TRP A 90 -15.13 3.90 -6.30
N LEU A 91 -16.10 4.32 -5.49
CA LEU A 91 -17.31 3.57 -5.20
C LEU A 91 -18.13 3.27 -6.46
N VAL A 92 -18.30 4.26 -7.34
CA VAL A 92 -18.97 4.08 -8.63
C VAL A 92 -18.18 3.14 -9.53
N SER A 93 -16.86 3.32 -9.61
CA SER A 93 -15.99 2.42 -10.39
C SER A 93 -16.02 0.99 -9.85
N LEU A 94 -16.20 0.81 -8.53
CA LEU A 94 -16.30 -0.49 -7.88
C LEU A 94 -17.64 -1.19 -8.23
N ALA A 95 -18.75 -0.44 -8.25
CA ALA A 95 -20.05 -0.93 -8.70
C ALA A 95 -20.02 -1.38 -10.16
N LEU A 96 -19.43 -0.55 -11.04
CA LEU A 96 -19.21 -0.91 -12.43
C LEU A 96 -18.28 -2.12 -12.55
N LEU A 97 -17.18 -2.15 -11.80
CA LEU A 97 -16.23 -3.26 -11.85
C LEU A 97 -16.90 -4.58 -11.47
N MET A 98 -17.78 -4.58 -10.46
CA MET A 98 -18.52 -5.77 -10.06
C MET A 98 -19.49 -6.23 -11.15
N ALA A 99 -20.30 -5.32 -11.72
CA ALA A 99 -21.23 -5.65 -12.80
C ALA A 99 -20.52 -6.26 -14.02
N PHE A 100 -19.37 -5.67 -14.38
CA PHE A 100 -18.55 -6.15 -15.49
C PHE A 100 -17.81 -7.45 -15.15
N THR A 101 -17.41 -7.66 -13.89
CA THR A 101 -16.81 -8.94 -13.44
C THR A 101 -17.84 -10.07 -13.52
N ILE A 102 -19.09 -9.84 -13.10
CA ILE A 102 -20.18 -10.80 -13.25
C ILE A 102 -20.42 -11.10 -14.74
N SER A 103 -20.43 -10.07 -15.59
CA SER A 103 -20.54 -10.23 -17.05
C SER A 103 -19.42 -11.09 -17.65
N ASP A 104 -18.18 -10.89 -17.19
CA ASP A 104 -17.00 -11.62 -17.65
C ASP A 104 -17.05 -13.10 -17.20
N ILE A 105 -17.50 -13.36 -15.97
CA ILE A 105 -17.62 -14.72 -15.41
C ILE A 105 -18.75 -15.52 -16.07
N PHE A 106 -19.93 -14.92 -16.25
CA PHE A 106 -21.11 -15.62 -16.79
C PHE A 106 -21.25 -15.50 -18.31
N ALA A 107 -20.30 -14.85 -18.99
CA ALA A 107 -20.37 -14.54 -20.42
C ALA A 107 -21.73 -13.95 -20.85
N ALA A 108 -22.30 -13.09 -19.98
CA ALA A 108 -23.64 -12.53 -20.12
C ALA A 108 -23.59 -11.01 -20.20
N SER A 109 -24.66 -10.38 -20.68
CA SER A 109 -24.74 -8.90 -20.72
C SER A 109 -24.48 -8.29 -19.34
N PRO A 110 -23.72 -7.18 -19.23
CA PRO A 110 -23.54 -6.46 -17.97
C PRO A 110 -24.86 -6.11 -17.28
N MET A 111 -25.93 -5.89 -18.05
CA MET A 111 -27.25 -5.58 -17.52
C MET A 111 -27.99 -6.79 -16.97
N ALA A 112 -27.73 -7.99 -17.50
CA ALA A 112 -28.21 -9.22 -16.90
C ALA A 112 -27.57 -9.44 -15.52
N GLY A 113 -26.32 -8.97 -15.36
CA GLY A 113 -25.62 -8.96 -14.10
C GLY A 113 -26.29 -8.10 -13.03
N VAL A 114 -27.05 -7.04 -13.35
CA VAL A 114 -27.62 -6.04 -12.40
C VAL A 114 -28.89 -6.51 -11.67
N GLN A 115 -29.31 -7.75 -11.87
CA GLN A 115 -30.48 -8.28 -11.14
C GLN A 115 -30.18 -8.41 -9.63
N PRO A 116 -31.05 -7.91 -8.73
CA PRO A 116 -30.77 -7.87 -7.29
C PRO A 116 -30.46 -9.25 -6.67
N ASN A 117 -31.13 -10.30 -7.14
CA ASN A 117 -30.88 -11.68 -6.71
C ASN A 117 -29.46 -12.14 -7.07
N ILE A 118 -28.99 -11.88 -8.29
CA ILE A 118 -27.64 -12.24 -8.74
C ILE A 118 -26.59 -11.46 -7.93
N TRP A 119 -26.84 -10.19 -7.63
CA TRP A 119 -25.93 -9.35 -6.82
C TRP A 119 -25.81 -9.87 -5.40
N LEU A 120 -26.93 -10.14 -4.74
CA LEU A 120 -26.94 -10.61 -3.37
C LEU A 120 -26.25 -11.97 -3.25
N SER A 121 -26.58 -12.92 -4.13
CA SER A 121 -25.90 -14.22 -4.17
C SER A 121 -24.40 -14.06 -4.46
N PHE A 122 -24.00 -13.21 -5.40
CA PHE A 122 -22.59 -12.95 -5.66
C PHE A 122 -21.88 -12.40 -4.41
N LEU A 123 -22.45 -11.39 -3.75
CA LEU A 123 -21.84 -10.72 -2.59
C LEU A 123 -21.72 -11.62 -1.35
N VAL A 124 -22.64 -12.58 -1.17
CA VAL A 124 -22.70 -13.43 0.03
C VAL A 124 -22.03 -14.78 -0.20
N ASP A 125 -22.34 -15.43 -1.33
CA ASP A 125 -21.97 -16.82 -1.59
C ASP A 125 -20.60 -16.95 -2.26
N VAL A 126 -20.13 -15.92 -2.96
CA VAL A 126 -18.85 -15.93 -3.70
C VAL A 126 -17.78 -15.16 -2.92
N SER A 127 -16.60 -15.77 -2.72
CA SER A 127 -15.44 -15.14 -2.06
C SER A 127 -15.06 -13.79 -2.66
N THR A 128 -15.03 -13.72 -3.99
CA THR A 128 -14.78 -12.46 -4.72
C THR A 128 -15.84 -11.40 -4.40
N GLY A 129 -17.11 -11.81 -4.29
CA GLY A 129 -18.20 -10.89 -3.93
C GLY A 129 -18.12 -10.40 -2.49
N ARG A 130 -17.68 -11.23 -1.53
CA ARG A 130 -17.43 -10.77 -0.15
C ARG A 130 -16.33 -9.71 -0.07
N VAL A 131 -15.29 -9.83 -0.88
CA VAL A 131 -14.24 -8.80 -1.00
C VAL A 131 -14.79 -7.52 -1.64
N PHE A 132 -15.71 -7.61 -2.61
CA PHE A 132 -16.45 -6.43 -3.10
C PHE A 132 -17.32 -5.81 -2.01
N LEU A 133 -18.07 -6.62 -1.25
CA LEU A 133 -18.92 -6.15 -0.15
C LEU A 133 -18.12 -5.35 0.88
N TYR A 134 -16.98 -5.90 1.32
CA TYR A 134 -16.06 -5.21 2.21
C TYR A 134 -15.61 -3.86 1.64
N GLN A 135 -15.19 -3.83 0.37
CA GLN A 135 -14.78 -2.59 -0.29
C GLN A 135 -15.92 -1.59 -0.40
N PHE A 136 -17.15 -2.00 -0.71
CA PHE A 136 -18.30 -1.09 -0.76
C PHE A 136 -18.51 -0.40 0.59
N VAL A 137 -18.52 -1.16 1.69
CA VAL A 137 -18.71 -0.62 3.04
C VAL A 137 -17.57 0.32 3.39
N ALA A 138 -16.32 -0.12 3.25
CA ALA A 138 -15.14 0.66 3.63
C ALA A 138 -15.01 1.96 2.80
N VAL A 139 -15.20 1.89 1.48
CA VAL A 139 -15.12 3.06 0.59
C VAL A 139 -16.31 4.00 0.81
N ALA A 140 -17.52 3.48 1.08
CA ALA A 140 -18.67 4.31 1.44
C ALA A 140 -18.44 5.07 2.75
N LEU A 141 -17.82 4.42 3.75
CA LEU A 141 -17.41 5.10 4.99
C LEU A 141 -16.42 6.23 4.70
N VAL A 142 -15.41 6.00 3.85
CA VAL A 142 -14.46 7.05 3.47
C VAL A 142 -15.15 8.18 2.71
N ALA A 143 -16.03 7.87 1.75
CA ALA A 143 -16.76 8.86 0.97
C ALA A 143 -17.67 9.74 1.84
N GLY A 144 -18.46 9.13 2.73
CA GLY A 144 -19.43 9.82 3.57
C GLY A 144 -18.82 10.53 4.77
N PHE A 145 -17.80 9.94 5.40
CA PHE A 145 -17.26 10.45 6.67
C PHE A 145 -16.00 11.29 6.56
N SER A 146 -15.32 11.32 5.41
CA SER A 146 -14.12 12.16 5.22
C SER A 146 -14.38 13.65 5.51
N LEU A 147 -15.58 14.17 5.23
CA LEU A 147 -15.90 15.59 5.49
C LEU A 147 -16.19 15.89 6.97
N PHE A 148 -16.53 14.87 7.77
CA PHE A 148 -16.86 14.99 9.19
C PHE A 148 -15.67 14.76 10.10
N VAL A 149 -14.52 14.43 9.51
CA VAL A 149 -13.31 14.25 10.29
C VAL A 149 -12.89 15.60 10.87
N LYS A 150 -12.65 15.63 12.18
CA LYS A 150 -12.30 16.88 12.92
C LYS A 150 -10.95 16.79 13.63
N THR A 151 -10.46 15.57 13.87
CA THR A 151 -9.24 15.32 14.64
C THR A 151 -8.24 14.55 13.80
N ARG A 152 -6.94 14.72 14.07
CA ARG A 152 -5.90 13.95 13.39
C ARG A 152 -6.09 12.44 13.58
N PHE A 153 -6.52 12.01 14.77
CA PHE A 153 -6.82 10.61 15.05
C PHE A 153 -7.91 10.05 14.14
N SER A 154 -9.04 10.74 14.00
CA SER A 154 -10.10 10.29 13.09
C SER A 154 -9.66 10.34 11.61
N GLY A 155 -8.71 11.22 11.25
CA GLY A 155 -8.06 11.21 9.94
C GLY A 155 -7.24 9.95 9.69
N TRP A 156 -6.53 9.48 10.70
CA TRP A 156 -5.77 8.22 10.64
C TRP A 156 -6.64 6.98 10.58
N VAL A 157 -7.74 6.96 11.34
CA VAL A 157 -8.75 5.90 11.21
C VAL A 157 -9.28 5.85 9.78
N MET A 158 -9.58 7.01 9.19
CA MET A 158 -10.05 7.08 7.81
C MET A 158 -8.98 6.61 6.81
N ALA A 159 -7.71 6.93 7.05
CA ALA A 159 -6.60 6.47 6.21
C ALA A 159 -6.46 4.95 6.28
N ALA A 160 -6.57 4.36 7.47
CA ALA A 160 -6.53 2.92 7.67
C ALA A 160 -7.66 2.21 6.91
N ILE A 161 -8.90 2.71 7.00
CA ILE A 161 -10.06 2.18 6.27
C ILE A 161 -9.85 2.30 4.74
N ALA A 162 -9.33 3.43 4.26
CA ALA A 162 -9.06 3.61 2.83
C ALA A 162 -7.95 2.66 2.32
N VAL A 163 -6.87 2.48 3.08
CA VAL A 163 -5.79 1.57 2.73
C VAL A 163 -6.27 0.12 2.74
N SER A 164 -7.03 -0.29 3.75
CA SER A 164 -7.54 -1.67 3.82
C SER A 164 -8.50 -1.99 2.68
N ALA A 165 -9.38 -1.06 2.31
CA ALA A 165 -10.23 -1.20 1.13
C ALA A 165 -9.39 -1.36 -0.15
N CYS A 166 -8.28 -0.61 -0.28
CA CYS A 166 -7.40 -0.68 -1.43
C CYS A 166 -6.65 -2.01 -1.52
N VAL A 167 -6.27 -2.58 -0.38
CA VAL A 167 -5.51 -3.83 -0.26
C VAL A 167 -6.40 -5.06 -0.40
N ALA A 168 -7.70 -4.96 -0.10
CA ALA A 168 -8.63 -6.08 -0.09
C ALA A 168 -8.61 -6.99 -1.35
N PRO A 169 -8.46 -6.47 -2.59
CA PRO A 169 -8.33 -7.34 -3.76
C PRO A 169 -7.11 -8.29 -3.75
N ALA A 170 -6.05 -7.97 -3.00
CA ALA A 170 -4.87 -8.82 -2.88
C ALA A 170 -5.17 -10.18 -2.23
N LEU A 171 -6.27 -10.25 -1.46
CA LEU A 171 -6.72 -11.45 -0.75
C LEU A 171 -7.32 -12.50 -1.69
N LEU A 172 -7.59 -12.14 -2.94
CA LEU A 172 -8.15 -13.01 -3.96
C LEU A 172 -7.07 -13.82 -4.72
N GLY A 173 -5.80 -13.73 -4.34
CA GLY A 173 -4.71 -14.51 -4.94
C GLY A 173 -4.99 -16.01 -4.92
N HIS A 174 -4.81 -16.69 -6.06
CA HIS A 174 -5.27 -18.05 -6.32
C HIS A 174 -4.62 -19.12 -5.43
N GLY A 175 -5.45 -19.90 -4.73
CA GLY A 175 -5.13 -21.22 -4.18
C GLY A 175 -5.41 -21.32 -2.69
N GLY A 176 -6.06 -22.42 -2.28
CA GLY A 176 -6.54 -22.64 -0.90
C GLY A 176 -5.47 -22.53 0.17
N VAL A 177 -5.91 -22.60 1.43
CA VAL A 177 -5.17 -22.41 2.69
C VAL A 177 -3.90 -23.29 2.79
N HIS A 178 -2.87 -22.98 2.01
CA HIS A 178 -1.54 -23.59 2.05
C HIS A 178 -0.48 -22.48 1.90
N GLY A 179 0.57 -22.53 2.71
CA GLY A 179 1.42 -21.37 3.06
C GLY A 179 2.32 -20.72 2.00
N SER A 180 2.35 -21.13 0.72
CA SER A 180 2.88 -20.27 -0.35
C SER A 180 1.95 -19.09 -0.66
N HIS A 181 0.64 -19.25 -0.40
CA HIS A 181 -0.41 -18.28 -0.74
C HIS A 181 -0.45 -17.05 0.20
N PHE A 182 0.02 -17.17 1.44
CA PHE A 182 0.01 -16.08 2.41
C PHE A 182 1.09 -15.02 2.11
N SER A 183 2.28 -15.45 1.72
CA SER A 183 3.39 -14.57 1.34
C SER A 183 3.06 -13.75 0.08
N GLU A 184 2.41 -14.35 -0.92
CA GLU A 184 1.91 -13.64 -2.10
C GLU A 184 0.88 -12.58 -1.71
N THR A 185 -0.10 -12.96 -0.88
CA THR A 185 -1.17 -12.07 -0.43
C THR A 185 -0.62 -10.87 0.35
N ILE A 186 0.26 -11.10 1.33
CA ILE A 186 0.88 -10.03 2.12
C ILE A 186 1.78 -9.16 1.25
N SER A 187 2.64 -9.77 0.43
CA SER A 187 3.55 -9.05 -0.45
C SER A 187 2.78 -8.14 -1.41
N LEU A 188 1.74 -8.66 -2.05
CA LEU A 188 0.86 -7.89 -2.92
C LEU A 188 0.10 -6.80 -2.16
N GLY A 189 -0.35 -7.08 -0.94
CA GLY A 189 -0.99 -6.08 -0.08
C GLY A 189 -0.05 -4.92 0.26
N ILE A 190 1.20 -5.21 0.64
CA ILE A 190 2.24 -4.20 0.87
C ILE A 190 2.50 -3.41 -0.41
N HIS A 191 2.60 -4.09 -1.56
CA HIS A 191 2.84 -3.47 -2.85
C HIS A 191 1.75 -2.44 -3.18
N ILE A 192 0.48 -2.83 -3.05
CA ILE A 192 -0.67 -1.97 -3.33
C ILE A 192 -0.73 -0.81 -2.33
N ALA A 193 -0.52 -1.06 -1.03
CA ALA A 193 -0.51 0.00 -0.03
C ALA A 193 0.60 1.03 -0.31
N ALA A 194 1.82 0.57 -0.60
CA ALA A 194 2.96 1.43 -0.91
C ALA A 194 2.74 2.25 -2.18
N ILE A 195 2.23 1.65 -3.26
CA ILE A 195 1.89 2.38 -4.49
C ILE A 195 0.79 3.41 -4.22
N SER A 196 -0.28 3.05 -3.51
CA SER A 196 -1.38 3.97 -3.22
C SER A 196 -0.94 5.17 -2.40
N LEU A 197 -0.09 4.95 -1.39
CA LEU A 197 0.52 6.03 -0.60
C LEU A 197 1.42 6.92 -1.45
N TRP A 198 2.24 6.34 -2.32
CA TRP A 198 3.20 7.08 -3.14
C TRP A 198 2.54 7.87 -4.26
N VAL A 199 1.75 7.19 -5.10
CA VAL A 199 1.11 7.78 -6.28
C VAL A 199 0.06 8.80 -5.84
N GLY A 200 -0.85 8.38 -4.96
CA GLY A 200 -1.90 9.24 -4.44
C GLY A 200 -1.37 10.41 -3.64
N GLY A 201 -0.43 10.13 -2.73
CA GLY A 201 0.18 11.15 -1.90
C GLY A 201 0.90 12.21 -2.72
N LEU A 202 1.62 11.83 -3.79
CA LEU A 202 2.30 12.76 -4.68
C LEU A 202 1.28 13.62 -5.45
N ALA A 203 0.27 12.98 -6.06
CA ALA A 203 -0.75 13.66 -6.84
C ALA A 203 -1.49 14.71 -6.00
N VAL A 204 -1.88 14.34 -4.78
CA VAL A 204 -2.58 15.24 -3.85
C VAL A 204 -1.65 16.31 -3.30
N LEU A 205 -0.44 15.95 -2.85
CA LEU A 205 0.49 16.90 -2.27
C LEU A 205 0.87 17.99 -3.27
N VAL A 206 1.21 17.63 -4.50
CA VAL A 206 1.62 18.61 -5.51
C VAL A 206 0.45 19.48 -5.95
N SER A 207 -0.77 18.92 -6.03
CA SER A 207 -1.99 19.70 -6.27
C SER A 207 -2.26 20.68 -5.12
N PHE A 208 -2.03 20.27 -3.87
CA PHE A 208 -2.16 21.12 -2.69
C PHE A 208 -1.09 22.22 -2.65
N LEU A 209 0.18 21.89 -2.89
CA LEU A 209 1.29 22.86 -2.98
C LEU A 209 1.15 23.81 -4.18
N GLY A 210 0.39 23.41 -5.21
CA GLY A 210 -0.03 24.29 -6.28
C GLY A 210 -0.95 25.42 -5.80
N LEU A 211 -1.68 25.22 -4.72
CA LEU A 211 -2.56 26.23 -4.09
C LEU A 211 -1.88 26.94 -2.91
N GLU A 212 -1.03 26.21 -2.17
CA GLU A 212 -0.36 26.67 -0.95
C GLU A 212 1.18 26.50 -1.04
N PRO A 213 1.88 27.26 -1.90
CA PRO A 213 3.31 27.04 -2.19
C PRO A 213 4.22 27.24 -0.97
N GLU A 214 3.82 28.11 -0.04
CA GLU A 214 4.56 28.47 1.18
C GLU A 214 4.81 27.26 2.10
N ARG A 215 3.97 26.22 2.00
CA ARG A 215 4.10 25.00 2.82
C ARG A 215 5.06 23.97 2.24
N SER A 216 5.66 24.23 1.09
CA SER A 216 6.51 23.28 0.37
C SER A 216 7.78 22.89 1.14
N SER A 217 8.38 23.82 1.89
CA SER A 217 9.57 23.58 2.73
C SER A 217 9.30 22.59 3.87
N LEU A 218 8.09 22.57 4.40
CA LEU A 218 7.69 21.67 5.48
C LEU A 218 7.26 20.29 4.96
N LEU A 219 6.44 20.26 3.90
CA LEU A 219 5.74 19.05 3.48
C LEU A 219 6.57 18.20 2.50
N LEU A 220 7.33 18.84 1.61
CA LEU A 220 8.04 18.11 0.56
C LEU A 220 9.15 17.20 1.10
N PRO A 221 9.99 17.61 2.08
CA PRO A 221 11.01 16.71 2.63
C PRO A 221 10.41 15.47 3.32
N ARG A 222 9.30 15.64 4.04
CA ARG A 222 8.59 14.55 4.73
C ARG A 222 8.01 13.55 3.73
N PHE A 223 7.31 14.07 2.73
CA PHE A 223 6.76 13.24 1.68
C PHE A 223 7.85 12.56 0.84
N SER A 224 8.96 13.24 0.58
CA SER A 224 10.07 12.66 -0.18
C SER A 224 10.65 11.43 0.53
N LEU A 225 10.76 11.43 1.87
CA LEU A 225 11.18 10.21 2.59
C LEU A 225 10.12 9.10 2.50
N LEU A 226 8.84 9.43 2.71
CA LEU A 226 7.75 8.46 2.55
C LEU A 226 7.79 7.80 1.17
N ALA A 227 7.97 8.60 0.11
CA ALA A 227 8.08 8.14 -1.26
C ALA A 227 9.27 7.18 -1.48
N LEU A 228 10.43 7.43 -0.86
CA LEU A 228 11.57 6.51 -0.93
C LEU A 228 11.27 5.16 -0.31
N TRP A 229 10.63 5.15 0.86
CA TRP A 229 10.24 3.89 1.51
C TRP A 229 9.17 3.15 0.72
N CYS A 230 8.19 3.87 0.16
CA CYS A 230 7.24 3.26 -0.76
C CYS A 230 7.98 2.64 -1.96
N ALA A 231 8.96 3.33 -2.55
CA ALA A 231 9.74 2.79 -3.66
C ALA A 231 10.52 1.51 -3.26
N ILE A 232 11.11 1.47 -2.06
CA ILE A 232 11.78 0.27 -1.52
C ILE A 232 10.78 -0.87 -1.37
N PHE A 233 9.64 -0.64 -0.69
CA PHE A 233 8.62 -1.67 -0.51
C PHE A 233 8.06 -2.17 -1.83
N VAL A 234 7.85 -1.29 -2.80
CA VAL A 234 7.40 -1.66 -4.16
C VAL A 234 8.44 -2.51 -4.87
N ALA A 235 9.73 -2.17 -4.74
CA ALA A 235 10.82 -2.95 -5.33
C ALA A 235 10.88 -4.37 -4.73
N GLU A 236 10.89 -4.47 -3.40
CA GLU A 236 11.04 -5.74 -2.69
C GLU A 236 9.80 -6.64 -2.87
N SER A 237 8.61 -6.09 -2.68
CA SER A 237 7.36 -6.85 -2.88
C SER A 237 7.15 -7.21 -4.36
N GLY A 238 7.56 -6.35 -5.29
CA GLY A 238 7.51 -6.64 -6.72
C GLY A 238 8.47 -7.76 -7.11
N LEU A 239 9.70 -7.74 -6.59
CA LEU A 239 10.68 -8.80 -6.80
C LEU A 239 10.16 -10.13 -6.24
N LEU A 240 9.64 -10.13 -5.01
CA LEU A 240 9.04 -11.31 -4.39
C LEU A 240 7.88 -11.87 -5.22
N ASN A 241 6.91 -11.02 -5.61
CA ASN A 241 5.80 -11.47 -6.46
C ASN A 241 6.32 -12.03 -7.80
N SER A 242 7.26 -11.36 -8.45
CA SER A 242 7.81 -11.84 -9.73
C SER A 242 8.54 -13.18 -9.61
N ALA A 243 9.30 -13.39 -8.53
CA ALA A 243 10.03 -14.64 -8.30
C ALA A 243 9.10 -15.82 -8.04
N LEU A 244 7.97 -15.59 -7.36
CA LEU A 244 6.96 -16.63 -7.11
C LEU A 244 6.26 -17.06 -8.41
N HIS A 245 6.17 -16.15 -9.38
CA HIS A 245 5.49 -16.37 -10.66
C HIS A 245 6.43 -16.83 -11.80
N LEU A 246 7.71 -16.46 -11.76
CA LEU A 246 8.71 -16.76 -12.78
C LEU A 246 9.79 -17.66 -12.17
N GLY A 247 9.60 -18.98 -12.25
CA GLY A 247 10.51 -19.97 -11.66
C GLY A 247 11.86 -20.12 -12.34
N GLU A 248 12.06 -19.58 -13.55
CA GLU A 248 13.33 -19.61 -14.28
C GLU A 248 13.66 -18.25 -14.91
N VAL A 249 14.95 -17.91 -14.98
CA VAL A 249 15.44 -16.65 -15.58
C VAL A 249 15.05 -16.54 -17.07
N SER A 250 15.00 -17.68 -17.77
CA SER A 250 14.55 -17.78 -19.18
C SER A 250 13.14 -17.22 -19.38
N GLN A 251 12.26 -17.35 -18.39
CA GLN A 251 10.86 -16.94 -18.47
C GLN A 251 10.67 -15.42 -18.45
N PHE A 252 11.67 -14.66 -17.98
CA PHE A 252 11.62 -13.19 -17.98
C PHE A 252 11.63 -12.59 -19.39
N VAL A 253 12.28 -13.26 -20.34
CA VAL A 253 12.37 -12.82 -21.75
C VAL A 253 11.61 -13.75 -22.70
N GLY A 254 11.34 -14.99 -22.30
CA GLY A 254 10.61 -15.96 -23.11
C GLY A 254 9.08 -15.85 -23.03
N THR A 255 8.53 -15.08 -22.10
CA THR A 255 7.07 -14.95 -21.90
C THR A 255 6.60 -13.50 -21.91
N PHE A 256 5.35 -13.29 -22.35
CA PHE A 256 4.74 -11.95 -22.30
C PHE A 256 4.61 -11.42 -20.86
N TYR A 257 4.26 -12.28 -19.90
CA TYR A 257 4.24 -11.92 -18.48
C TYR A 257 5.63 -11.46 -18.00
N GLY A 258 6.69 -12.20 -18.34
CA GLY A 258 8.07 -11.82 -18.04
C GLY A 258 8.46 -10.45 -18.60
N VAL A 259 8.08 -10.16 -19.85
CA VAL A 259 8.30 -8.86 -20.48
C VAL A 259 7.58 -7.73 -19.73
N LEU A 260 6.36 -7.96 -19.23
CA LEU A 260 5.65 -6.97 -18.41
C LEU A 260 6.31 -6.75 -17.04
N VAL A 261 6.87 -7.80 -16.43
CA VAL A 261 7.68 -7.69 -15.21
C VAL A 261 8.92 -6.84 -15.48
N LEU A 262 9.68 -7.12 -16.53
CA LEU A 262 10.85 -6.32 -16.92
C LEU A 262 10.47 -4.87 -17.23
N THR A 263 9.33 -4.64 -17.87
CA THR A 263 8.79 -3.30 -18.11
C THR A 263 8.56 -2.56 -16.79
N LYS A 264 7.98 -3.20 -15.77
CA LYS A 264 7.83 -2.59 -14.43
C LYS A 264 9.17 -2.29 -13.77
N VAL A 265 10.18 -3.15 -13.90
CA VAL A 265 11.54 -2.90 -13.39
C VAL A 265 12.14 -1.64 -14.02
N VAL A 266 12.02 -1.49 -15.35
CA VAL A 266 12.48 -0.31 -16.07
C VAL A 266 11.72 0.95 -15.61
N LEU A 267 10.38 0.89 -15.53
CA LEU A 267 9.57 2.02 -15.07
C LEU A 267 9.93 2.43 -13.64
N LEU A 268 10.17 1.47 -12.75
CA LEU A 268 10.63 1.74 -11.39
C LEU A 268 12.01 2.41 -11.36
N GLY A 269 12.96 1.92 -12.17
CA GLY A 269 14.29 2.54 -12.32
C GLY A 269 14.20 3.99 -12.81
N VAL A 270 13.31 4.26 -13.77
CA VAL A 270 13.02 5.62 -14.25
C VAL A 270 12.43 6.49 -13.12
N LEU A 271 11.48 5.98 -12.33
CA LEU A 271 10.91 6.70 -11.19
C LEU A 271 11.96 7.02 -10.13
N VAL A 272 12.81 6.06 -9.76
CA VAL A 272 13.90 6.28 -8.79
C VAL A 272 14.88 7.33 -9.32
N ARG A 273 15.20 7.31 -10.62
CA ARG A 273 16.05 8.32 -11.25
C ARG A 273 15.41 9.70 -11.22
N ILE A 274 14.12 9.82 -11.53
CA ILE A 274 13.39 11.08 -11.46
C ILE A 274 13.37 11.60 -10.02
N GLY A 275 13.05 10.75 -9.05
CA GLY A 275 13.04 11.09 -7.62
C GLY A 275 14.40 11.55 -7.10
N TRP A 276 15.50 10.91 -7.53
CA TRP A 276 16.86 11.39 -7.24
C TRP A 276 17.06 12.81 -7.77
N LEU A 277 16.78 13.04 -9.07
CA LEU A 277 16.95 14.35 -9.69
C LEU A 277 16.07 15.42 -9.03
N GLN A 278 14.85 15.06 -8.65
CA GLN A 278 13.90 15.92 -7.94
C GLN A 278 14.44 16.28 -6.54
N ARG A 279 14.99 15.33 -5.78
CA ARG A 279 15.66 15.61 -4.50
C ARG A 279 16.86 16.55 -4.65
N GLY A 280 17.75 16.25 -5.60
CA GLY A 280 18.96 17.05 -5.80
C GLY A 280 18.69 18.48 -6.29
N LYS A 281 17.63 18.69 -7.08
CA LYS A 281 17.36 20.00 -7.72
C LYS A 281 16.20 20.78 -7.10
N VAL A 282 15.12 20.12 -6.70
CA VAL A 282 13.91 20.77 -6.19
C VAL A 282 13.99 20.91 -4.68
N VAL A 283 14.22 19.81 -3.95
CA VAL A 283 14.25 19.83 -2.48
C VAL A 283 15.38 20.74 -2.00
N ALA A 284 16.58 20.64 -2.58
CA ALA A 284 17.71 21.51 -2.27
C ALA A 284 17.40 23.02 -2.46
N ARG A 285 16.69 23.38 -3.54
CA ARG A 285 16.29 24.77 -3.79
C ARG A 285 15.23 25.26 -2.81
N ILE A 286 14.28 24.42 -2.44
CA ILE A 286 13.25 24.77 -1.45
C ILE A 286 13.87 24.95 -0.06
N THR A 287 14.82 24.10 0.32
CA THR A 287 15.57 24.26 1.57
C THR A 287 16.41 25.55 1.57
N ALA A 288 16.88 25.99 0.41
CA ALA A 288 17.57 27.27 0.22
C ALA A 288 16.62 28.46 -0.05
N GLU A 289 15.31 28.31 0.18
CA GLU A 289 14.28 29.34 0.00
C GLU A 289 14.18 29.92 -1.43
N GLN A 290 14.60 29.16 -2.44
CA GLN A 290 14.55 29.56 -3.85
C GLN A 290 13.25 29.12 -4.56
N PRO A 291 12.74 29.91 -5.53
CA PRO A 291 11.55 29.57 -6.29
C PRO A 291 11.76 28.29 -7.11
N SER A 292 10.90 27.30 -6.90
CA SER A 292 11.01 25.97 -7.52
C SER A 292 9.67 25.36 -7.94
N ARG A 293 8.56 26.12 -7.83
CA ARG A 293 7.19 25.63 -8.07
C ARG A 293 7.00 25.01 -9.46
N SER A 294 7.51 25.66 -10.51
CA SER A 294 7.43 25.14 -11.88
C SER A 294 8.26 23.86 -12.06
N LEU A 295 9.42 23.80 -11.41
CA LEU A 295 10.32 22.65 -11.45
C LEU A 295 9.71 21.45 -10.69
N LEU A 296 9.13 21.68 -9.50
CA LEU A 296 8.38 20.68 -8.74
C LEU A 296 7.22 20.13 -9.56
N ALA A 297 6.40 21.01 -10.16
CA ALA A 297 5.27 20.59 -10.98
C ALA A 297 5.71 19.78 -12.21
N ARG A 298 6.83 20.14 -12.85
CA ARG A 298 7.38 19.42 -14.00
C ARG A 298 7.86 18.02 -13.61
N TYR A 299 8.65 17.90 -12.54
CA TYR A 299 9.14 16.60 -12.07
C TYR A 299 7.99 15.70 -11.62
N ALA A 300 7.07 16.22 -10.82
CA ALA A 300 5.88 15.48 -10.39
C ALA A 300 4.99 15.06 -11.56
N ALA A 301 4.83 15.90 -12.59
CA ALA A 301 4.07 15.53 -13.78
C ALA A 301 4.70 14.33 -14.50
N TRP A 302 6.03 14.30 -14.63
CA TRP A 302 6.73 13.15 -15.22
C TRP A 302 6.62 11.89 -14.35
N GLU A 303 6.77 12.02 -13.03
CA GLU A 303 6.56 10.89 -12.12
C GLU A 303 5.14 10.31 -12.25
N LEU A 304 4.11 11.16 -12.27
CA LEU A 304 2.72 10.72 -12.41
C LEU A 304 2.41 10.08 -13.78
N VAL A 305 3.04 10.54 -14.87
CA VAL A 305 2.92 9.88 -16.19
C VAL A 305 3.48 8.46 -16.13
N VAL A 306 4.67 8.30 -15.55
CA VAL A 306 5.34 6.99 -15.44
C VAL A 306 4.59 6.07 -14.47
N MET A 307 4.10 6.60 -13.34
CA MET A 307 3.25 5.88 -12.40
C MET A 307 1.92 5.42 -13.03
N GLY A 308 1.25 6.29 -13.79
CA GLY A 308 0.04 5.93 -14.53
C GLY A 308 0.30 4.80 -15.53
N SER A 309 1.45 4.84 -16.20
CA SER A 309 1.89 3.77 -17.11
C SER A 309 2.16 2.46 -16.35
N ALA A 310 2.75 2.51 -15.16
CA ALA A 310 2.98 1.32 -14.33
C ALA A 310 1.67 0.69 -13.82
N ILE A 311 0.67 1.51 -13.47
CA ILE A 311 -0.69 1.05 -13.12
C ILE A 311 -1.33 0.38 -14.35
N ALA A 312 -1.20 0.96 -15.54
CA ALA A 312 -1.71 0.36 -16.77
C ALA A 312 -1.09 -1.03 -17.04
N VAL A 313 0.24 -1.16 -16.89
CA VAL A 313 0.91 -2.47 -17.00
C VAL A 313 0.35 -3.45 -15.96
N ALA A 314 0.11 -3.02 -14.72
CA ALA A 314 -0.46 -3.87 -13.68
C ALA A 314 -1.89 -4.36 -14.02
N VAL A 315 -2.72 -3.49 -14.61
CA VAL A 315 -4.07 -3.86 -15.07
C VAL A 315 -4.00 -4.91 -16.18
N VAL A 316 -3.08 -4.75 -17.15
CA VAL A 316 -2.88 -5.76 -18.21
C VAL A 316 -2.42 -7.09 -17.63
N MET A 317 -1.43 -7.08 -16.73
CA MET A 317 -0.97 -8.30 -16.04
C MET A 317 -2.12 -9.04 -15.34
N SER A 318 -3.03 -8.28 -14.71
CA SER A 318 -4.20 -8.84 -14.05
C SER A 318 -5.25 -9.43 -15.00
N ARG A 319 -5.24 -9.05 -16.29
CA ARG A 319 -6.15 -9.57 -17.32
C ARG A 319 -5.61 -10.81 -18.01
N ILE A 320 -4.31 -10.83 -18.32
CA ILE A 320 -3.67 -11.96 -19.03
C ILE A 320 -3.44 -13.18 -18.13
N GLY A 321 -3.41 -12.99 -16.80
CA GLY A 321 -3.10 -14.06 -15.86
C GLY A 321 -1.64 -14.53 -15.94
N ILE A 322 -1.32 -15.56 -15.18
CA ILE A 322 -0.01 -16.23 -15.17
C ILE A 322 -0.07 -17.34 -16.22
N SER A 323 0.92 -17.44 -17.11
CA SER A 323 1.03 -18.60 -18.01
C SER A 323 1.27 -19.86 -17.16
N PRO A 324 0.74 -21.06 -17.49
CA PRO A 324 0.83 -22.27 -16.66
C PRO A 324 2.25 -22.84 -16.45
N ALA A 325 3.30 -22.08 -16.74
CA ALA A 325 4.67 -22.44 -16.42
C ALA A 325 4.80 -22.53 -14.88
N ARG A 326 5.00 -23.77 -14.40
CA ARG A 326 5.20 -24.21 -13.01
C ARG A 326 5.43 -23.05 -12.03
N THR A 327 4.47 -22.87 -11.12
CA THR A 327 4.71 -22.16 -9.86
C THR A 327 5.99 -22.70 -9.23
N ALA A 328 6.93 -21.80 -8.93
CA ALA A 328 8.16 -22.21 -8.27
C ALA A 328 7.78 -22.74 -6.87
N THR A 329 7.87 -24.04 -6.65
CA THR A 329 7.64 -24.69 -5.34
C THR A 329 8.80 -24.45 -4.36
N GLY A 330 9.55 -23.36 -4.55
CA GLY A 330 10.73 -23.04 -3.75
C GLY A 330 10.34 -22.31 -2.47
N GLU A 331 10.98 -22.68 -1.37
CA GLU A 331 10.95 -21.97 -0.09
C GLU A 331 11.47 -20.53 -0.27
N PHE A 332 10.57 -19.60 -0.59
CA PHE A 332 10.93 -18.19 -0.78
C PHE A 332 10.69 -17.36 0.48
N LEU A 333 11.73 -16.62 0.86
CA LEU A 333 11.86 -15.88 2.11
C LEU A 333 10.77 -14.79 2.27
N PRO A 334 10.26 -14.54 3.50
CA PRO A 334 9.40 -13.40 3.76
C PRO A 334 10.15 -12.26 4.50
N PRO A 335 10.82 -11.33 3.78
CA PRO A 335 11.12 -9.98 4.30
C PRO A 335 9.86 -9.14 4.49
N ALA A 336 8.79 -9.43 3.73
CA ALA A 336 7.56 -8.65 3.66
C ALA A 336 6.88 -8.41 5.02
N VAL A 337 6.75 -9.45 5.86
CA VAL A 337 6.14 -9.33 7.20
C VAL A 337 7.00 -8.47 8.13
N VAL A 338 8.32 -8.66 8.09
CA VAL A 338 9.29 -7.86 8.88
C VAL A 338 9.27 -6.39 8.44
N LEU A 339 9.21 -6.14 7.14
CA LEU A 339 9.13 -4.81 6.55
C LEU A 339 7.80 -4.12 6.90
N LEU A 340 6.67 -4.85 6.86
CA LEU A 340 5.37 -4.31 7.27
C LEU A 340 5.29 -4.08 8.78
N ALA A 341 5.87 -4.95 9.61
CA ALA A 341 5.81 -4.87 11.07
C ALA A 341 6.81 -3.87 11.67
N LEU A 342 7.96 -3.62 11.02
CA LEU A 342 9.00 -2.74 11.55
C LEU A 342 9.20 -1.49 10.68
N ALA A 343 9.44 -1.66 9.37
CA ALA A 343 9.79 -0.54 8.51
C ALA A 343 8.59 0.39 8.26
N ALA A 344 7.40 -0.12 7.91
CA ALA A 344 6.24 0.73 7.66
C ALA A 344 5.86 1.60 8.90
N PRO A 345 5.82 1.06 10.12
CA PRO A 345 5.66 1.86 11.34
C PRO A 345 6.72 2.91 11.60
N LEU A 346 8.00 2.59 11.39
CA LEU A 346 9.11 3.53 11.58
C LEU A 346 9.04 4.69 10.58
N VAL A 347 8.63 4.39 9.34
CA VAL A 347 8.39 5.40 8.30
C VAL A 347 7.24 6.31 8.67
N LEU A 348 6.14 5.74 9.18
CA LEU A 348 5.02 6.51 9.70
C LEU A 348 5.50 7.40 10.87
N VAL A 349 6.07 6.85 11.93
CA VAL A 349 6.54 7.64 13.09
C VAL A 349 7.55 8.73 12.71
N TRP A 350 8.37 8.53 11.68
CA TRP A 350 9.31 9.55 11.21
C TRP A 350 8.66 10.61 10.30
N ALA A 351 7.79 10.20 9.38
CA ALA A 351 7.00 11.14 8.57
C ALA A 351 6.08 12.01 9.45
N PHE A 352 5.76 11.52 10.66
CA PHE A 352 4.82 12.10 11.61
C PHE A 352 5.45 12.28 13.01
N PRO A 353 6.16 13.40 13.29
CA PRO A 353 6.89 13.56 14.54
C PRO A 353 5.99 13.44 15.78
N LEU A 354 6.40 12.55 16.68
CA LEU A 354 5.79 12.19 17.97
C LEU A 354 5.41 13.34 18.90
N GLY A 355 5.98 14.53 18.72
CA GLY A 355 5.67 15.73 19.51
C GLY A 355 4.17 16.03 19.58
N GLN A 356 3.41 15.67 18.54
CA GLN A 356 1.96 15.94 18.46
C GLN A 356 1.09 14.81 19.04
N LEU A 357 1.63 13.60 19.25
CA LEU A 357 0.96 12.50 19.94
C LEU A 357 1.18 12.58 21.45
N LEU A 358 2.32 13.14 21.87
CA LEU A 358 2.66 13.42 23.26
C LEU A 358 1.64 14.37 23.93
N GLU A 359 0.92 15.17 23.15
CA GLU A 359 -0.20 16.01 23.64
C GLU A 359 -1.42 15.17 24.08
N GLN A 360 -1.54 13.90 23.65
CA GLN A 360 -2.63 13.03 24.07
C GLN A 360 -2.29 12.28 25.36
N ARG A 361 -3.00 12.62 26.46
CA ARG A 361 -2.75 12.11 27.83
C ARG A 361 -2.64 10.59 27.95
N TRP A 362 -3.36 9.82 27.13
CA TRP A 362 -3.37 8.35 27.18
C TRP A 362 -2.14 7.72 26.51
N LEU A 363 -1.65 8.30 25.39
CA LEU A 363 -0.42 7.87 24.72
C LEU A 363 0.82 8.20 25.56
N GLY A 364 0.80 9.33 26.28
CA GLY A 364 1.86 9.69 27.22
C GLY A 364 2.08 8.65 28.33
N TRP A 365 1.03 7.93 28.74
CA TRP A 365 1.16 6.82 29.70
C TRP A 365 1.77 5.58 29.04
N LEU A 366 1.32 5.19 27.83
CA LEU A 366 1.87 4.07 27.07
C LEU A 366 3.37 4.24 26.74
N ILE A 367 3.81 5.47 26.46
CA ILE A 367 5.23 5.79 26.22
C ILE A 367 6.11 5.50 27.45
N LYS A 368 5.55 5.53 28.67
CA LYS A 368 6.28 5.13 29.90
C LYS A 368 6.49 3.62 29.97
N PHE A 369 5.65 2.85 29.28
CA PHE A 369 5.64 1.38 29.29
C PHE A 369 5.80 0.80 27.87
N PRO A 370 6.92 1.07 27.17
CA PRO A 370 7.13 0.59 25.81
C PRO A 370 7.09 -0.95 25.70
N GLN A 371 7.33 -1.67 26.80
CA GLN A 371 7.16 -3.11 26.89
C GLN A 371 5.75 -3.59 26.49
N LEU A 372 4.69 -2.85 26.83
CA LEU A 372 3.31 -3.24 26.50
C LEU A 372 3.08 -3.17 24.98
N SER A 373 3.58 -2.12 24.34
CA SER A 373 3.49 -1.96 22.89
C SER A 373 4.33 -2.99 22.12
N ALA A 374 5.48 -3.38 22.66
CA ALA A 374 6.35 -4.41 22.09
C ALA A 374 5.73 -5.81 22.19
N VAL A 375 5.15 -6.15 23.35
CA VAL A 375 4.41 -7.40 23.53
C VAL A 375 3.18 -7.43 22.63
N LEU A 376 2.43 -6.32 22.52
CA LEU A 376 1.30 -6.22 21.61
C LEU A 376 1.72 -6.46 20.14
N LEU A 377 2.83 -5.86 19.69
CA LEU A 377 3.39 -6.11 18.35
C LEU A 377 3.68 -7.60 18.15
N LEU A 378 4.37 -8.25 19.09
CA LEU A 378 4.71 -9.67 19.02
C LEU A 378 3.47 -10.57 19.01
N VAL A 379 2.45 -10.25 19.81
CA VAL A 379 1.18 -10.99 19.85
C VAL A 379 0.41 -10.86 18.53
N VAL A 380 0.32 -9.65 17.98
CA VAL A 380 -0.36 -9.42 16.71
C VAL A 380 0.40 -10.07 15.56
N VAL A 381 1.74 -10.04 15.57
CA VAL A 381 2.55 -10.80 14.63
C VAL A 381 2.27 -12.30 14.76
N ALA A 382 2.22 -12.85 15.97
CA ALA A 382 1.95 -14.28 16.18
C ALA A 382 0.55 -14.67 15.69
N GLU A 383 -0.45 -13.82 15.90
CA GLU A 383 -1.81 -14.02 15.43
C GLU A 383 -1.87 -14.03 13.89
N VAL A 384 -1.35 -12.97 13.26
CA VAL A 384 -1.33 -12.79 11.81
C VAL A 384 -0.51 -13.88 11.12
N ALA A 385 0.60 -14.29 11.73
CA ALA A 385 1.55 -15.19 11.10
C ALA A 385 1.42 -16.67 11.49
N GLY A 386 0.52 -17.06 12.39
CA GLY A 386 0.47 -18.47 12.79
C GLY A 386 -0.70 -18.98 13.63
N VAL A 387 -1.41 -18.13 14.41
CA VAL A 387 -2.51 -18.62 15.26
C VAL A 387 -3.88 -18.50 14.57
N GLY A 388 -4.05 -17.54 13.65
CA GLY A 388 -5.21 -17.47 12.75
C GLY A 388 -6.58 -17.29 13.44
N VAL A 389 -6.62 -16.79 14.67
CA VAL A 389 -7.86 -16.65 15.48
C VAL A 389 -8.87 -15.74 14.78
N LEU A 390 -8.43 -14.64 14.15
CA LEU A 390 -9.35 -13.78 13.40
C LEU A 390 -9.88 -14.49 12.15
N GLY A 391 -9.06 -15.34 11.52
CA GLY A 391 -9.47 -16.15 10.38
C GLY A 391 -10.52 -17.21 10.74
N THR A 392 -10.42 -17.83 11.93
CA THR A 392 -11.41 -18.82 12.39
C THR A 392 -12.71 -18.16 12.83
N LEU A 393 -12.67 -16.98 13.45
CA LEU A 393 -13.85 -16.27 13.95
C LEU A 393 -14.62 -15.52 12.86
N LEU A 394 -13.90 -14.88 11.92
CA LEU A 394 -14.48 -13.94 10.96
C LEU A 394 -14.44 -14.48 9.51
N GLY A 395 -13.88 -15.66 9.31
CA GLY A 395 -13.53 -16.19 8.00
C GLY A 395 -12.15 -15.73 7.54
N PRO A 396 -11.49 -16.51 6.67
CA PRO A 396 -10.09 -16.29 6.29
C PRO A 396 -9.88 -14.91 5.65
N GLU A 397 -10.82 -14.47 4.81
CA GLU A 397 -10.76 -13.19 4.09
C GLU A 397 -10.77 -11.98 5.06
N LEU A 398 -11.74 -11.93 5.98
CA LEU A 398 -11.86 -10.83 6.94
C LEU A 398 -10.79 -10.90 8.03
N GLY A 399 -10.37 -12.10 8.41
CA GLY A 399 -9.30 -12.30 9.39
C GLY A 399 -7.97 -11.71 8.94
N VAL A 400 -7.57 -11.93 7.69
CA VAL A 400 -6.33 -11.37 7.14
C VAL A 400 -6.38 -9.84 7.03
N ILE A 401 -7.53 -9.27 6.65
CA ILE A 401 -7.72 -7.81 6.59
C ILE A 401 -7.52 -7.18 7.97
N LEU A 402 -8.24 -7.69 8.97
CA LEU A 402 -8.22 -7.16 10.32
C LEU A 402 -6.87 -7.39 10.98
N GLY A 403 -6.28 -8.57 10.79
CA GLY A 403 -4.92 -8.88 11.23
C GLY A 403 -3.88 -7.92 10.65
N THR A 404 -3.95 -7.63 9.34
CA THR A 404 -3.05 -6.67 8.68
C THR A 404 -3.21 -5.25 9.23
N LEU A 405 -4.46 -4.82 9.44
CA LEU A 405 -4.76 -3.52 10.06
C LEU A 405 -4.22 -3.42 11.49
N LEU A 406 -4.42 -4.47 12.29
CA LEU A 406 -3.91 -4.57 13.65
C LEU A 406 -2.38 -4.58 13.67
N LEU A 407 -1.73 -5.24 12.71
CA LEU A 407 -0.28 -5.31 12.61
C LEU A 407 0.33 -3.93 12.33
N VAL A 408 -0.25 -3.19 11.38
CA VAL A 408 0.17 -1.81 11.10
C VAL A 408 -0.07 -0.91 12.32
N ALA A 409 -1.22 -1.05 13.00
CA ALA A 409 -1.56 -0.27 14.18
C ALA A 409 -0.63 -0.58 15.37
N ALA A 410 -0.39 -1.85 15.66
CA ALA A 410 0.48 -2.32 16.75
C ALA A 410 1.94 -1.92 16.49
N GLY A 411 2.42 -2.10 15.26
CA GLY A 411 3.73 -1.65 14.83
C GLY A 411 3.89 -0.14 14.99
N TYR A 412 2.90 0.65 14.57
CA TYR A 412 2.90 2.10 14.75
C TYR A 412 2.94 2.50 16.23
N LEU A 413 2.12 1.86 17.07
CA LEU A 413 2.10 2.09 18.51
C LEU A 413 3.46 1.79 19.15
N TRP A 414 4.07 0.68 18.75
CA TRP A 414 5.40 0.27 19.18
C TRP A 414 6.45 1.29 18.76
N ALA A 415 6.51 1.64 17.48
CA ALA A 415 7.44 2.63 16.96
C ALA A 415 7.26 3.99 17.66
N ALA A 416 6.03 4.36 18.04
CA ALA A 416 5.75 5.56 18.80
C ALA A 416 6.28 5.50 20.24
N CYS A 417 6.10 4.36 20.93
CA CYS A 417 6.55 4.18 22.31
C CYS A 417 8.07 4.02 22.43
N VAL A 418 8.72 3.48 21.40
CA VAL A 418 10.16 3.23 21.34
C VAL A 418 10.99 4.51 21.24
N VAL A 419 10.39 5.69 21.10
CA VAL A 419 11.12 6.97 21.05
C VAL A 419 11.34 7.63 22.43
N GLY A 420 10.67 7.15 23.50
CA GLY A 420 10.73 7.69 24.87
C GLY A 420 11.96 7.30 25.71
N ALA A 421 12.04 7.68 27.00
CA ALA A 421 13.21 7.39 27.85
C ALA A 421 13.54 5.88 27.96
N ASN A 422 12.52 5.02 27.87
CA ASN A 422 12.62 3.56 28.02
C ASN A 422 12.81 2.81 26.68
N THR A 423 13.29 3.49 25.63
CA THR A 423 13.55 2.95 24.28
C THR A 423 14.25 1.59 24.28
N VAL A 424 15.26 1.40 25.14
CA VAL A 424 16.08 0.18 25.17
C VAL A 424 15.22 -1.04 25.43
N VAL A 425 14.33 -0.97 26.43
CA VAL A 425 13.41 -2.06 26.79
C VAL A 425 12.44 -2.34 25.64
N GLY A 426 11.93 -1.30 24.98
CA GLY A 426 11.04 -1.41 23.84
C GLY A 426 11.67 -2.02 22.57
N ILE A 427 12.99 -1.89 22.38
CA ILE A 427 13.74 -2.48 21.25
C ILE A 427 14.20 -3.90 21.57
N VAL A 428 14.65 -4.16 22.81
CA VAL A 428 15.15 -5.47 23.24
C VAL A 428 14.04 -6.51 23.29
N ILE A 429 12.82 -6.14 23.70
CA ILE A 429 11.70 -7.09 23.76
C ILE A 429 11.36 -7.70 22.39
N PRO A 430 11.21 -6.94 21.30
CA PRO A 430 11.08 -7.51 19.96
C PRO A 430 12.30 -8.36 19.57
N MET A 431 13.53 -7.86 19.76
CA MET A 431 14.76 -8.61 19.40
C MET A 431 14.79 -10.01 20.05
N VAL A 432 14.51 -10.08 21.35
CA VAL A 432 14.49 -11.35 22.11
C VAL A 432 13.21 -12.14 21.88
N GLY A 433 12.09 -11.48 21.58
CA GLY A 433 10.77 -12.07 21.42
C GLY A 433 10.48 -12.65 20.03
N TRP A 434 11.18 -12.20 18.99
CA TRP A 434 11.06 -12.76 17.64
C TRP A 434 11.37 -14.26 17.59
N PRO A 435 12.52 -14.77 18.11
CA PRO A 435 12.82 -16.20 18.05
C PRO A 435 11.78 -17.11 18.74
N PRO A 436 11.28 -16.80 19.95
CA PRO A 436 10.20 -17.55 20.59
C PRO A 436 8.87 -17.48 19.83
N VAL A 437 8.48 -16.33 19.29
CA VAL A 437 7.26 -16.19 18.47
C VAL A 437 7.36 -17.03 17.20
N ILE A 438 8.51 -17.04 16.55
CA ILE A 438 8.77 -17.87 15.37
C ILE A 438 8.69 -19.36 15.72
N LEU A 439 9.27 -19.77 16.86
CA LEU A 439 9.16 -21.14 17.35
C LEU A 439 7.71 -21.51 17.68
N LEU A 440 6.96 -20.62 18.31
CA LEU A 440 5.55 -20.82 18.65
C LEU A 440 4.70 -21.01 17.38
N ILE A 441 4.91 -20.17 16.37
CA ILE A 441 4.25 -20.29 15.05
C ILE A 441 4.56 -21.67 14.44
N ARG A 442 5.82 -22.11 14.48
CA ARG A 442 6.22 -23.43 13.95
C ARG A 442 5.61 -24.61 14.69
N VAL A 443 5.41 -24.49 16.01
CA VAL A 443 4.85 -25.57 16.84
C VAL A 443 3.33 -25.63 16.74
N LEU A 444 2.66 -24.48 16.61
CA LEU A 444 1.19 -24.38 16.59
C LEU A 444 0.59 -24.46 15.18
N SER A 445 1.37 -24.21 14.13
CA SER A 445 0.90 -24.37 12.75
C SER A 445 0.71 -25.85 12.43
N THR A 446 -0.53 -26.23 12.11
CA THR A 446 -0.92 -27.61 11.77
C THR A 446 -0.67 -27.99 10.32
N ASP A 447 -0.32 -27.01 9.47
CA ASP A 447 0.02 -27.23 8.07
C ASP A 447 1.53 -27.45 7.93
N PRO A 448 1.98 -28.40 7.08
CA PRO A 448 3.41 -28.69 6.88
C PRO A 448 4.15 -27.59 6.10
N VAL A 449 3.65 -26.35 6.08
CA VAL A 449 4.06 -25.33 5.13
C VAL A 449 5.18 -24.44 5.68
N ASP A 450 6.18 -24.25 4.81
CA ASP A 450 7.43 -23.51 4.95
C ASP A 450 7.32 -22.01 5.26
N TRP A 451 6.70 -21.65 6.39
CA TRP A 451 6.86 -20.32 7.00
C TRP A 451 8.23 -20.25 7.70
N LYS A 452 9.31 -20.53 6.96
CA LYS A 452 10.66 -20.31 7.48
C LYS A 452 10.92 -18.81 7.45
N ILE A 453 10.38 -18.08 8.44
CA ILE A 453 11.06 -16.89 8.94
C ILE A 453 12.46 -17.39 9.28
N ASN A 454 13.40 -17.10 8.39
CA ASN A 454 14.74 -17.63 8.46
C ASN A 454 15.65 -16.61 9.13
N LEU A 455 16.87 -17.04 9.44
CA LEU A 455 17.85 -16.19 10.10
C LEU A 455 18.09 -14.86 9.37
N LEU A 456 17.86 -14.78 8.06
CA LEU A 456 18.01 -13.53 7.29
C LEU A 456 16.88 -12.53 7.55
N SER A 457 15.62 -12.97 7.62
CA SER A 457 14.50 -12.09 8.01
C SER A 457 14.68 -11.57 9.44
N VAL A 458 15.14 -12.44 10.34
CA VAL A 458 15.50 -12.07 11.72
C VAL A 458 16.69 -11.12 11.72
N ALA A 459 17.75 -11.39 10.97
CA ALA A 459 18.91 -10.51 10.87
C ALA A 459 18.59 -9.15 10.25
N ALA A 460 17.65 -9.07 9.29
CA ALA A 460 17.19 -7.82 8.72
C ALA A 460 16.34 -7.01 9.72
N ALA A 461 15.47 -7.69 10.48
CA ALA A 461 14.72 -7.09 11.59
C ALA A 461 15.69 -6.52 12.64
N GLU A 462 16.64 -7.34 13.08
CA GLU A 462 17.71 -6.99 14.02
C GLU A 462 18.54 -5.82 13.50
N ALA A 463 18.96 -5.83 12.23
CA ALA A 463 19.73 -4.75 11.61
C ALA A 463 18.95 -3.43 11.56
N LEU A 464 17.66 -3.47 11.23
CA LEU A 464 16.79 -2.29 11.27
C LEU A 464 16.65 -1.75 12.70
N LEU A 465 16.47 -2.63 13.69
CA LEU A 465 16.38 -2.26 15.10
C LEU A 465 17.70 -1.65 15.61
N ILE A 466 18.85 -2.23 15.21
CA ILE A 466 20.19 -1.72 15.50
C ILE A 466 20.43 -0.35 14.84
N LEU A 467 20.02 -0.15 13.58
CA LEU A 467 20.14 1.14 12.89
C LEU A 467 19.30 2.24 13.57
N VAL A 468 18.09 1.91 14.03
CA VAL A 468 17.24 2.82 14.81
C VAL A 468 17.91 3.17 16.14
N TRP A 469 18.50 2.18 16.82
CA TRP A 469 19.24 2.37 18.06
C TRP A 469 20.46 3.30 17.88
N PHE A 470 21.30 3.04 16.87
CA PHE A 470 22.51 3.84 16.59
C PHE A 470 22.19 5.29 16.21
N ARG A 471 21.20 5.53 15.34
CA ARG A 471 20.82 6.89 14.92
C ARG A 471 20.38 7.77 16.10
N ARG A 472 19.83 7.17 17.15
CA ARG A 472 19.43 7.88 18.37
C ARG A 472 20.63 8.24 19.24
N GLN A 473 21.54 7.29 19.49
CA GLN A 473 22.78 7.52 20.22
C GLN A 473 23.50 8.75 19.66
N THR A 474 23.67 8.82 18.33
CA THR A 474 24.32 9.96 17.67
C THR A 474 23.59 11.30 17.86
N ARG A 475 22.25 11.30 17.99
CA ARG A 475 21.45 12.52 18.20
C ARG A 475 21.54 13.04 19.63
N VAL A 476 21.54 12.13 20.61
CA VAL A 476 21.69 12.47 22.04
C VAL A 476 23.09 13.02 22.30
N TYR A 477 24.13 12.35 21.78
CA TYR A 477 25.52 12.84 21.85
C TYR A 477 25.68 14.22 21.19
N SER A 478 25.05 14.48 20.04
CA SER A 478 25.14 15.78 19.36
C SER A 478 24.51 16.93 20.16
N LEU A 479 23.45 16.65 20.94
CA LEU A 479 22.78 17.64 21.78
C LEU A 479 23.60 17.96 23.03
N ASP A 480 24.20 16.94 23.66
CA ASP A 480 25.10 17.13 24.82
C ASP A 480 26.38 17.89 24.44
N THR A 481 26.97 17.62 23.27
CA THR A 481 28.15 18.36 22.80
C THR A 481 27.84 19.81 22.42
N SER A 482 26.62 20.10 21.96
CA SER A 482 26.19 21.47 21.61
C SER A 482 25.76 22.31 22.82
N GLY A 483 25.36 21.66 23.93
CA GLY A 483 25.09 22.31 25.21
C GLY A 483 26.36 22.65 26.01
N ALA A 484 27.47 21.95 25.73
CA ALA A 484 28.74 22.16 26.41
C ALA A 484 29.56 23.37 25.89
N THR A 485 29.16 24.00 24.78
CA THR A 485 29.90 25.13 24.17
C THR A 485 29.31 26.52 24.46
N VAL A 486 28.41 26.66 25.44
CA VAL A 486 27.86 27.98 25.87
C VAL A 486 28.21 28.32 27.33
N ALA A 487 29.05 27.52 27.99
CA ALA A 487 29.62 27.86 29.29
C ALA A 487 31.15 27.78 29.21
N GLY A 488 31.76 28.89 28.79
CA GLY A 488 33.21 29.09 28.72
C GLY A 488 33.51 30.55 28.46
#